data_AF-A0AA88Y4P2-F1
#
_entry.id   AF-A0AA88Y4P2-F1
#
_cell.length_a   1.000
_cell.length_b   1.000
_cell.length_c   1.000
_cell.angle_alpha   90.00
_cell.angle_beta   90.00
_cell.angle_gamma   90.00
#
_symmetry.space_group_name_H-M   'P 1'
#
loop_
_entity.id
_entity.type
_entity.pdbx_description
1 polymer ?
#
loop_
_entity_poly.entity_id
_entity_poly.type
_entity_poly.pdbx_seq_one_letter_code
_entity_poly.pdbx_strand_id
1 'polypeptide(L)'
;VSVNYNVKEQFEKPVFTLDVTITNETLHTVTTKTCTSYNGTGVGSGMSIIEHGVLSGFEVDTKDVTANVDIKKIEIDDKMINIYLDEVSFLVKLMCRQSRKGNYLQHGHPAKRTHKK
;
A
#
# COMPACT_ATOMS: atom_id res chain seq x y z
N VAL A 1 17.16 17.99 -40.23
CA VAL A 1 15.83 18.47 -39.77
C VAL A 1 15.11 17.26 -39.19
N SER A 2 14.71 17.31 -37.92
CA SER A 2 13.97 16.25 -37.24
C SER A 2 12.56 16.74 -36.93
N VAL A 3 11.55 15.92 -37.21
CA VAL A 3 10.13 16.24 -36.97
C VAL A 3 9.64 15.31 -35.87
N ASN A 4 9.17 15.89 -34.77
CA ASN A 4 8.49 15.18 -33.70
C ASN A 4 6.98 15.42 -33.85
N TYR A 5 6.19 14.36 -33.78
CA TYR A 5 4.72 14.44 -33.83
C TYR A 5 4.12 13.39 -32.88
N ASN A 6 2.92 13.65 -32.40
CA ASN A 6 2.22 12.72 -31.51
C ASN A 6 1.65 11.56 -32.34
N VAL A 7 2.08 10.34 -32.02
CA VAL A 7 1.53 9.10 -32.56
C VAL A 7 0.43 8.62 -31.62
N LYS A 8 -0.61 7.97 -32.14
CA LYS A 8 -1.64 7.36 -31.29
C LYS A 8 -0.99 6.30 -30.40
N GLU A 9 -1.22 6.38 -29.09
CA GLU A 9 -0.69 5.41 -28.12
C GLU A 9 -1.16 4.01 -28.48
N GLN A 10 -0.20 3.10 -28.62
CA GLN A 10 -0.45 1.67 -28.69
C GLN A 10 -0.64 1.18 -27.25
N PHE A 11 -1.82 0.65 -26.92
CA PHE A 11 -2.08 0.11 -25.59
C PHE A 11 -1.20 -1.12 -25.34
N GLU A 12 -0.13 -0.94 -24.59
CA GLU A 12 0.65 -2.05 -24.04
C GLU A 12 -0.15 -2.72 -22.91
N LYS A 13 -0.14 -4.05 -22.88
CA LYS A 13 -0.77 -4.78 -21.79
C LYS A 13 0.07 -4.56 -20.52
N PRO A 14 -0.52 -4.12 -19.40
CA PRO A 14 0.21 -3.92 -18.18
C PRO A 14 0.76 -5.26 -17.68
N VAL A 15 1.99 -5.22 -17.19
CA VAL A 15 2.72 -6.40 -16.70
C VAL A 15 2.18 -6.85 -15.33
N PHE A 16 1.47 -5.98 -14.62
CA PHE A 16 0.77 -6.30 -13.37
C PHE A 16 -0.73 -6.08 -13.51
N THR A 17 -1.51 -6.94 -12.86
CA THR A 17 -2.90 -6.62 -12.52
C THR A 17 -2.93 -5.96 -11.15
N LEU A 18 -3.88 -5.04 -10.97
CA LEU A 18 -4.10 -4.39 -9.69
C LEU A 18 -5.60 -4.20 -9.49
N ASP A 19 -6.11 -4.72 -8.39
CA ASP A 19 -7.48 -4.53 -7.95
C ASP A 19 -7.48 -4.07 -6.49
N VAL A 20 -8.22 -3.01 -6.18
CA VAL A 20 -8.28 -2.42 -4.85
C VAL A 20 -9.74 -2.28 -4.46
N THR A 21 -10.10 -2.89 -3.34
CA THR A 21 -11.47 -2.90 -2.81
C THR A 21 -11.50 -2.42 -1.38
N ILE A 22 -12.55 -1.68 -1.01
CA ILE A 22 -12.80 -1.33 0.38
C ILE A 22 -13.57 -2.50 1.01
N THR A 23 -12.97 -3.13 2.02
CA THR A 23 -13.55 -4.28 2.72
C THR A 23 -14.33 -3.89 3.96
N ASN A 24 -13.93 -2.78 4.60
CA ASN A 24 -14.61 -2.24 5.76
C ASN A 24 -14.45 -0.72 5.76
N GLU A 25 -15.53 -0.01 6.04
CA GLU A 25 -15.54 1.42 6.18
C GLU A 25 -16.39 1.81 7.38
N THR A 26 -15.79 2.57 8.29
CA THR A 26 -16.47 3.24 9.38
C THR A 26 -16.13 4.72 9.36
N LEU A 27 -16.78 5.51 10.22
CA LEU A 27 -16.45 6.93 10.38
C LEU A 27 -14.99 7.17 10.79
N HIS A 28 -14.31 6.17 11.36
CA HIS A 28 -12.96 6.32 11.91
C HIS A 28 -11.93 5.41 11.27
N THR A 29 -12.33 4.39 10.52
CA THR A 29 -11.42 3.38 9.97
C THR A 29 -11.81 3.00 8.56
N VAL A 30 -10.83 2.84 7.69
CA VAL A 30 -11.01 2.30 6.34
C VAL A 30 -10.03 1.15 6.17
N THR A 31 -10.53 0.00 5.75
CA THR A 31 -9.71 -1.18 5.45
C THR A 31 -9.80 -1.51 3.97
N THR A 32 -8.68 -1.38 3.26
CA THR A 32 -8.57 -1.73 1.85
C THR A 32 -7.96 -3.12 1.70
N LYS A 33 -8.39 -3.82 0.66
CA LYS A 33 -7.79 -5.06 0.17
C LYS A 33 -7.29 -4.83 -1.24
N THR A 34 -5.99 -4.98 -1.42
CA THR A 34 -5.31 -4.90 -2.71
C THR A 34 -4.96 -6.29 -3.18
N CYS A 35 -5.33 -6.64 -4.40
CA CYS A 35 -4.96 -7.88 -5.08
C CYS A 35 -4.08 -7.53 -6.28
N THR A 36 -2.94 -8.21 -6.43
CA THR A 36 -2.07 -8.03 -7.59
C THR A 36 -1.50 -9.36 -8.07
N SER A 37 -1.34 -9.49 -9.39
CA SER A 37 -0.65 -10.61 -10.03
C SER A 37 0.30 -10.11 -11.10
N TYR A 38 1.40 -10.82 -11.30
CA TYR A 38 2.31 -10.61 -12.41
C TYR A 38 1.81 -11.39 -13.64
N ASN A 39 1.70 -10.69 -14.77
CA ASN A 39 1.26 -11.22 -16.07
C ASN A 39 2.37 -11.14 -17.14
N GLY A 40 3.61 -10.91 -16.73
CA GLY A 40 4.75 -10.89 -17.65
C GLY A 40 5.18 -12.28 -18.11
N THR A 41 6.17 -12.33 -18.99
CA THR A 41 6.64 -13.57 -19.66
C THR A 41 7.55 -14.46 -18.79
N GLY A 42 7.62 -14.24 -17.49
CA GLY A 42 8.49 -14.97 -16.54
C GLY A 42 7.73 -15.67 -15.41
N VAL A 43 8.45 -16.47 -14.61
CA VAL A 43 7.89 -17.18 -13.44
C VAL A 43 7.51 -16.26 -12.27
N GLY A 44 8.05 -15.03 -12.25
CA GLY A 44 7.59 -13.94 -11.41
C GLY A 44 8.32 -12.65 -11.73
N SER A 45 7.92 -11.58 -11.03
CA SER A 45 8.34 -10.21 -11.34
C SER A 45 9.74 -9.82 -10.87
N GLY A 46 10.37 -10.62 -10.00
CA GLY A 46 11.48 -10.15 -9.18
C GLY A 46 11.04 -9.04 -8.20
N MET A 47 11.99 -8.25 -7.70
CA MET A 47 11.70 -7.26 -6.66
C MET A 47 10.63 -6.28 -7.10
N SER A 48 9.57 -6.15 -6.31
CA SER A 48 8.38 -5.39 -6.64
C SER A 48 7.99 -4.46 -5.50
N ILE A 49 7.36 -3.33 -5.82
CA ILE A 49 6.91 -2.35 -4.85
C ILE A 49 5.41 -2.14 -5.06
N ILE A 50 4.65 -2.16 -3.96
CA ILE A 50 3.25 -1.71 -3.95
C ILE A 50 3.22 -0.36 -3.22
N GLU A 51 2.81 0.68 -3.94
CA GLU A 51 2.61 2.01 -3.39
C GLU A 51 1.14 2.19 -3.05
N HIS A 52 0.84 2.37 -1.76
CA HIS A 52 -0.52 2.51 -1.27
C HIS A 52 -0.74 3.89 -0.64
N GLY A 53 -1.67 4.66 -1.19
CA GLY A 53 -2.00 5.99 -0.67
C GLY A 53 -2.72 5.96 0.68
N VAL A 54 -2.35 6.91 1.55
CA VAL A 54 -3.06 7.20 2.80
C VAL A 54 -4.10 8.29 2.53
N LEU A 55 -5.36 8.02 2.88
CA LEU A 55 -6.45 8.95 2.69
C LEU A 55 -6.25 10.23 3.53
N SER A 56 -6.73 11.36 3.02
CA SER A 56 -6.65 12.63 3.74
C SER A 56 -7.36 12.54 5.10
N GLY A 57 -6.68 12.96 6.16
CA GLY A 57 -7.20 12.87 7.54
C GLY A 57 -7.10 11.48 8.17
N PHE A 58 -6.47 10.51 7.50
CA PHE A 58 -6.14 9.19 8.04
C PHE A 58 -4.62 9.03 8.25
N GLU A 59 -4.26 8.03 9.04
CA GLU A 59 -2.91 7.54 9.31
C GLU A 59 -2.92 6.01 9.32
N VAL A 60 -1.75 5.42 9.06
CA VAL A 60 -1.54 3.97 9.03
C VAL A 60 -0.38 3.60 9.93
N ASP A 61 -0.53 2.50 10.67
CA ASP A 61 0.56 1.83 11.37
C ASP A 61 1.06 0.73 10.43
N THR A 62 2.37 0.66 10.24
CA THR A 62 3.01 -0.44 9.49
C THR A 62 2.61 -1.83 9.99
N LYS A 63 2.22 -1.97 11.27
CA LYS A 63 1.72 -3.22 11.85
C LYS A 63 0.33 -3.63 11.36
N ASP A 64 -0.45 -2.68 10.88
CA ASP A 64 -1.80 -2.90 10.35
C ASP A 64 -1.80 -3.28 8.86
N VAL A 65 -0.61 -3.35 8.26
CA VAL A 65 -0.38 -3.78 6.89
C VAL A 65 -0.05 -5.27 6.90
N THR A 66 -0.87 -6.08 6.24
CA THR A 66 -0.73 -7.54 6.23
C THR A 66 -0.83 -8.08 4.82
N ALA A 67 -0.06 -9.11 4.49
CA ALA A 67 -0.09 -9.76 3.18
C ALA A 67 -0.12 -11.29 3.34
N ASN A 68 -0.56 -12.00 2.29
CA ASN A 68 -0.44 -13.45 2.19
C ASN A 68 0.96 -13.93 1.74
N VAL A 69 1.92 -13.01 1.67
CA VAL A 69 3.32 -13.23 1.29
C VAL A 69 4.22 -12.49 2.25
N ASP A 70 5.50 -12.86 2.27
CA ASP A 70 6.49 -12.17 3.10
C ASP A 70 6.73 -10.75 2.59
N ILE A 71 6.59 -9.78 3.48
CA ILE A 71 6.89 -8.39 3.21
C ILE A 71 8.33 -8.13 3.61
N LYS A 72 9.18 -7.76 2.65
CA LYS A 72 10.60 -7.48 2.89
C LYS A 72 10.80 -6.22 3.72
N LYS A 73 10.04 -5.17 3.41
CA LYS A 73 10.14 -3.86 4.04
C LYS A 73 8.84 -3.08 3.85
N ILE A 74 8.52 -2.25 4.83
CA ILE A 74 7.48 -1.23 4.74
C ILE A 74 8.09 0.12 5.09
N GLU A 75 7.86 1.11 4.25
CA GLU A 75 8.21 2.51 4.52
C GLU A 75 6.96 3.37 4.40
N ILE A 76 6.91 4.45 5.18
CA ILE A 76 5.88 5.48 5.05
C ILE A 76 6.61 6.77 4.69
N ASP A 77 6.33 7.29 3.51
CA ASP A 77 6.87 8.56 3.02
C ASP A 77 5.75 9.38 2.38
N ASP A 78 5.69 10.66 2.68
CA ASP A 78 4.70 11.64 2.19
C ASP A 78 3.28 11.08 1.90
N LYS A 79 2.61 10.52 2.94
CA LYS A 79 1.25 9.92 2.85
C LYS A 79 1.12 8.73 1.89
N MET A 80 2.24 8.11 1.54
CA MET A 80 2.30 6.85 0.79
C MET A 80 2.91 5.77 1.69
N ILE A 81 2.43 4.54 1.52
CA ILE A 81 2.98 3.35 2.14
C ILE A 81 3.66 2.56 1.03
N ASN A 82 4.98 2.42 1.11
CA ASN A 82 5.78 1.69 0.15
C ASN A 82 6.05 0.29 0.71
N ILE A 83 5.52 -0.73 0.04
CA ILE A 83 5.58 -2.12 0.48
C ILE A 83 6.47 -2.89 -0.49
N TYR A 84 7.62 -3.31 0.00
CA TYR A 84 8.64 -4.00 -0.80
C TYR A 84 8.43 -5.52 -0.70
N LEU A 85 8.34 -6.17 -1.85
CA LEU A 85 8.23 -7.61 -2.02
C LEU A 85 9.45 -8.12 -2.79
N ASP A 86 9.98 -9.29 -2.41
CA ASP A 86 11.08 -9.91 -3.17
C ASP A 86 10.61 -10.41 -4.54
N GLU A 87 9.35 -10.84 -4.67
CA GLU A 87 8.75 -11.32 -5.91
C GLU A 87 7.21 -11.31 -5.85
N VAL A 88 6.57 -11.10 -7.01
CA VAL A 88 5.14 -11.43 -7.24
C VAL A 88 5.08 -12.54 -8.28
N SER A 89 4.96 -13.79 -7.83
CA SER A 89 4.86 -14.98 -8.70
C SER A 89 3.44 -15.59 -8.72
N PHE A 90 2.63 -15.27 -7.71
CA PHE A 90 1.22 -15.66 -7.60
C PHE A 90 0.38 -14.48 -7.13
N LEU A 91 -0.93 -14.69 -6.97
CA LEU A 91 -1.84 -13.66 -6.50
C LEU A 91 -1.45 -13.19 -5.09
N VAL A 92 -0.93 -11.98 -5.00
CA VAL A 92 -0.67 -11.29 -3.74
C VAL A 92 -1.95 -10.58 -3.30
N LYS A 93 -2.29 -10.75 -2.03
CA LYS A 93 -3.40 -10.12 -1.34
C LYS A 93 -2.83 -9.35 -0.16
N LEU A 94 -3.00 -8.05 -0.19
CA LEU A 94 -2.59 -7.12 0.83
C LEU A 94 -3.82 -6.51 1.50
N MET A 95 -3.82 -6.43 2.82
CA MET A 95 -4.80 -5.67 3.59
C MET A 95 -4.11 -4.52 4.30
N CYS A 96 -4.70 -3.34 4.18
CA CYS A 96 -4.22 -2.12 4.84
C CYS A 96 -5.36 -1.46 5.59
N ARG A 97 -5.20 -1.29 6.90
CA ARG A 97 -6.15 -0.54 7.72
C ARG A 97 -5.61 0.87 7.97
N GLN A 98 -6.44 1.87 7.72
CA GLN A 98 -6.19 3.27 8.00
C GLN A 98 -7.16 3.76 9.07
N SER A 99 -6.68 4.60 9.96
CA SER A 99 -7.47 5.19 11.06
C SER A 99 -7.42 6.71 11.03
N ARG A 100 -8.53 7.39 11.35
CA ARG A 100 -8.58 8.85 11.38
C ARG A 100 -7.55 9.43 12.36
N LYS A 101 -6.84 10.47 11.92
CA LYS A 101 -5.95 11.28 12.77
C LYS A 101 -6.74 11.81 13.97
N GLY A 102 -6.35 11.39 15.18
CA GLY A 102 -7.01 11.73 16.44
C GLY A 102 -7.55 10.54 17.24
N ASN A 103 -7.81 9.38 16.62
CA ASN A 103 -8.25 8.17 17.31
C ASN A 103 -7.12 7.19 17.68
N TYR A 104 -5.86 7.52 17.35
CA TYR A 104 -4.68 6.72 17.67
C TYR A 104 -4.38 6.58 19.18
N LEU A 105 -5.13 7.28 20.05
CA LEU A 105 -4.90 7.30 21.49
C LEU A 105 -5.40 6.07 22.27
N GLN A 106 -6.01 5.08 21.62
CA GLN A 106 -6.59 3.91 22.32
C GLN A 106 -5.66 2.68 22.36
N HIS A 107 -4.60 2.60 21.55
CA HIS A 107 -3.70 1.43 21.52
C HIS A 107 -2.22 1.74 21.84
N GLY A 108 -1.88 2.99 22.15
CA GLY A 108 -0.58 3.37 22.70
C GLY A 108 -0.57 3.20 24.23
N HIS A 109 0.40 2.47 24.76
CA HIS A 109 0.70 2.37 26.19
C HIS A 109 0.59 3.72 26.92
N PRO A 110 0.13 3.76 28.18
CA PRO A 110 -0.03 5.00 28.93
C PRO A 110 1.33 5.68 29.14
N ALA A 111 1.48 6.88 28.58
CA ALA A 111 2.61 7.75 28.87
C ALA A 111 2.61 8.09 30.37
N LYS A 112 3.63 7.63 31.10
CA LYS A 112 3.87 8.02 32.49
C LYS A 112 4.09 9.53 32.55
N ARG A 113 3.08 10.26 32.99
CA ARG A 113 3.14 11.69 33.28
C ARG A 113 3.97 11.90 34.54
N THR A 114 5.28 12.10 34.42
CA THR A 114 6.12 12.55 35.53
C THR A 114 5.84 14.02 35.80
N HIS A 115 5.01 14.31 36.79
CA HIS A 115 4.98 15.62 37.45
C HIS A 115 6.26 15.76 38.27
N LYS A 116 7.16 16.66 37.86
CA LYS A 116 8.15 17.24 38.78
C LYS A 116 7.47 18.36 39.56
N LYS A 117 7.46 18.21 40.88
CA LYS A 117 7.16 19.27 41.85
C LYS A 117 8.23 20.35 41.82
#